data_AF-A0A7C5SV56-F1
#
_entry.id   AF-A0A7C5SV56-F1
#
_cell.length_a   1.000
_cell.length_b   1.000
_cell.length_c   1.000
_cell.angle_alpha   90.00
_cell.angle_beta   90.00
_cell.angle_gamma   90.00
#
_symmetry.space_group_name_H-M   'P 1'
#
loop_
_entity.id
_entity.type
_entity.pdbx_description
1 polymer ?
#
loop_
_entity_poly.entity_id
_entity_poly.type
_entity_poly.pdbx_seq_one_letter_code
_entity_poly.pdbx_strand_id
1 'polypeptide(L)'
;MSKNYSEVKVEVVIRNIQKPKFREKILGIVLGKHGIFKLALVCKEDIPGGRIFELYLVVDRFDELRISKYFEAEGDVGYASVKGSTELFNAIRKFIGNIKYYVSQWNTIPALISYVECKSLTKDEFLRRISMKDNRFSRGWFNFFSKYGVIDFANLMEKIRINLRVVVI
;
A
#
# COMPACT_ATOMS: atom_id res chain seq x y z
N MET A 1 -16.87 -12.36 23.39
CA MET A 1 -15.72 -12.83 22.58
C MET A 1 -14.82 -11.64 22.28
N SER A 2 -13.66 -11.53 22.93
CA SER A 2 -12.66 -10.51 22.59
C SER A 2 -12.05 -10.88 21.24
N LYS A 3 -12.38 -10.12 20.20
CA LYS A 3 -11.70 -10.27 18.91
C LYS A 3 -10.23 -9.83 19.14
N ASN A 4 -9.31 -10.79 19.10
CA ASN A 4 -7.87 -10.55 19.25
C ASN A 4 -7.36 -9.79 18.02
N TYR A 5 -7.48 -8.46 18.05
CA TYR A 5 -6.95 -7.58 17.02
C TYR A 5 -5.53 -7.18 17.37
N SER A 6 -4.64 -7.21 16.38
CA SER A 6 -3.34 -6.54 16.51
C SER A 6 -3.55 -5.07 16.15
N GLU A 7 -3.46 -4.17 17.12
CA GLU A 7 -3.43 -2.74 16.83
C GLU A 7 -2.00 -2.31 16.47
N VAL A 8 -1.86 -1.65 15.33
CA VAL A 8 -0.57 -1.12 14.87
C VAL A 8 -0.70 0.38 14.66
N LYS A 9 0.16 1.14 15.32
CA LYS A 9 0.26 2.59 15.15
C LYS A 9 1.24 2.90 14.03
N VAL A 10 0.81 3.69 13.05
CA VAL A 10 1.65 4.18 11.96
C VAL A 10 1.55 5.70 11.94
N GLU A 11 2.70 6.37 12.01
CA GLU A 11 2.77 7.82 11.92
C GLU A 11 3.48 8.20 10.63
N VAL A 12 2.83 9.01 9.80
CA VAL A 12 3.43 9.58 8.59
C VAL A 12 3.65 11.06 8.80
N VAL A 13 4.86 11.53 8.51
CA VAL A 13 5.25 12.94 8.59
C VAL A 13 5.54 13.46 7.19
N ILE A 14 4.83 14.49 6.79
CA ILE A 14 4.99 15.17 5.50
C ILE A 14 5.67 16.50 5.78
N ARG A 15 6.93 16.65 5.33
CA ARG A 15 7.70 17.90 5.45
C ARG A 15 7.57 18.69 4.15
N ASN A 16 6.71 19.71 4.14
CA ASN A 16 6.40 20.60 3.01
C ASN A 16 6.19 19.96 1.62
N ILE A 17 5.64 20.73 0.68
CA ILE A 17 5.25 20.24 -0.66
C ILE A 17 6.51 19.81 -1.42
N GLN A 18 6.74 18.50 -1.49
CA GLN A 18 7.78 17.95 -2.36
C GLN A 18 7.37 18.20 -3.81
N LYS A 19 8.27 18.80 -4.61
CA LYS A 19 8.09 18.85 -6.06
C LYS A 19 7.94 17.41 -6.58
N PRO A 20 6.96 17.13 -7.46
CA PRO A 20 6.86 15.86 -8.17
C PRO A 20 8.23 15.43 -8.69
N LYS A 21 8.69 14.23 -8.32
CA LYS A 21 9.96 13.71 -8.83
C LYS A 21 9.78 12.96 -10.14
N PHE A 22 8.70 12.19 -10.23
CA PHE A 22 8.35 11.38 -11.38
C PHE A 22 6.86 11.03 -11.33
N ARG A 23 6.35 10.47 -12.42
CA ARG A 23 5.00 9.91 -12.50
C ARG A 23 5.07 8.39 -12.40
N GLU A 24 4.15 7.79 -11.67
CA GLU A 24 4.08 6.34 -11.52
C GLU A 24 2.65 5.84 -11.47
N LYS A 25 2.42 4.69 -12.11
CA LYS A 25 1.18 3.94 -12.06
C LYS A 25 1.34 2.78 -11.10
N ILE A 26 0.58 2.80 -10.00
CA ILE A 26 0.66 1.84 -8.90
C ILE A 26 -0.61 1.00 -8.78
N LEU A 27 -0.44 -0.22 -8.27
CA LEU A 27 -1.51 -1.15 -7.92
C LEU A 27 -1.34 -1.54 -6.46
N GLY A 28 -2.40 -1.43 -5.68
CA GLY A 28 -2.30 -1.69 -4.25
C GLY A 28 -3.63 -1.94 -3.57
N ILE A 29 -3.56 -2.06 -2.25
CA ILE A 29 -4.72 -2.11 -1.35
C ILE A 29 -4.56 -1.06 -0.26
N VAL A 30 -5.67 -0.38 0.07
CA VAL A 30 -5.70 0.59 1.16
C VAL A 30 -5.74 -0.13 2.51
N LEU A 31 -4.79 0.20 3.38
CA LEU A 31 -4.68 -0.36 4.72
C LEU A 31 -5.28 0.56 5.80
N GLY A 32 -5.18 1.88 5.64
CA GLY A 32 -5.62 2.83 6.67
C GLY A 32 -5.85 4.22 6.13
N LYS A 33 -6.58 5.04 6.90
CA LYS A 33 -6.99 6.41 6.52
C LYS A 33 -6.75 7.40 7.65
N HIS A 34 -6.35 8.62 7.30
CA HIS A 34 -6.34 9.80 8.15
C HIS A 34 -6.69 11.04 7.32
N GLY A 35 -7.92 11.54 7.42
CA GLY A 35 -8.40 12.61 6.52
C GLY A 35 -8.32 12.18 5.05
N ILE A 36 -7.67 12.99 4.22
CA ILE A 36 -7.43 12.71 2.80
C ILE A 36 -6.28 11.71 2.56
N PHE A 37 -5.53 11.34 3.59
CA PHE A 37 -4.35 10.50 3.44
C PHE A 37 -4.72 9.02 3.62
N LYS A 38 -4.28 8.20 2.67
CA LYS A 38 -4.44 6.75 2.68
C LYS A 38 -3.07 6.07 2.75
N LEU A 39 -2.90 5.16 3.69
CA LEU A 39 -1.75 4.26 3.70
C LEU A 39 -2.11 3.04 2.86
N ALA A 40 -1.29 2.74 1.86
CA ALA A 40 -1.49 1.64 0.94
C ALA A 40 -0.35 0.63 1.03
N LEU A 41 -0.67 -0.64 0.76
CA LEU A 41 0.28 -1.70 0.52
C LEU A 41 0.36 -1.96 -0.98
N VAL A 42 1.56 -1.96 -1.51
CA VAL A 42 1.85 -2.34 -2.91
C VAL A 42 2.77 -3.56 -2.93
N CYS A 43 2.76 -4.30 -4.03
CA CYS A 43 3.71 -5.38 -4.28
C CYS A 43 4.36 -5.15 -5.64
N LYS A 44 5.70 -5.11 -5.69
CA LYS A 44 6.46 -4.81 -6.90
C LYS A 44 7.49 -5.88 -7.24
N GLU A 45 7.76 -6.00 -8.53
CA GLU A 45 8.83 -6.81 -9.09
C GLU A 45 10.07 -5.91 -9.33
N ASP A 46 10.98 -5.84 -8.35
CA ASP A 46 12.26 -5.11 -8.49
C ASP A 46 13.35 -5.94 -9.20
N ILE A 47 13.22 -7.26 -9.17
CA ILE A 47 14.05 -8.22 -9.92
C ILE A 47 13.11 -9.22 -10.62
N PRO A 48 13.50 -9.85 -11.74
CA PRO A 48 12.64 -10.85 -12.41
C PRO A 48 12.11 -11.92 -11.45
N GLY A 49 10.79 -12.13 -11.42
CA GLY A 49 10.12 -13.05 -10.49
C GLY A 49 10.00 -12.54 -9.04
N GLY A 50 10.40 -11.29 -8.80
CA GLY A 50 10.36 -10.60 -7.52
C GLY A 50 8.94 -10.30 -7.04
N ARG A 51 8.82 -10.17 -5.71
CA ARG A 51 7.57 -9.87 -4.99
C ARG A 51 7.92 -9.15 -3.69
N ILE A 52 8.19 -7.86 -3.79
CA ILE A 52 8.58 -7.03 -2.65
C ILE A 52 7.40 -6.16 -2.27
N PHE A 53 6.97 -6.27 -1.02
CA PHE A 53 5.95 -5.38 -0.47
C PHE A 53 6.56 -4.04 -0.05
N GLU A 54 5.85 -2.96 -0.29
CA GLU A 54 6.24 -1.61 0.11
C GLU A 54 5.00 -0.85 0.55
N LEU A 55 5.19 0.13 1.45
CA LEU A 55 4.13 1.05 1.84
C LEU A 55 4.14 2.27 0.91
N TYR A 56 2.96 2.70 0.50
CA TYR A 56 2.73 3.96 -0.21
C TYR A 56 1.84 4.86 0.63
N LEU A 57 2.12 6.15 0.61
CA LEU A 57 1.12 7.15 0.97
C LEU A 57 0.36 7.57 -0.28
N VAL A 58 -0.95 7.74 -0.17
CA VAL A 58 -1.81 8.12 -1.27
C VAL A 58 -2.69 9.29 -0.82
N VAL A 59 -2.62 10.42 -1.52
CA VAL A 59 -3.39 11.64 -1.19
C VAL A 59 -4.72 11.64 -1.95
N ASP A 60 -5.74 11.12 -1.29
CA ASP A 60 -7.08 10.91 -1.83
C ASP A 60 -8.03 12.06 -1.45
N ARG A 61 -7.99 13.13 -2.25
CA ARG A 61 -8.79 14.34 -2.00
C ARG A 61 -10.29 14.13 -2.14
N PHE A 62 -10.71 13.14 -2.93
CA PHE A 62 -12.12 12.89 -3.25
C PHE A 62 -12.70 11.68 -2.50
N ASP A 63 -11.90 11.06 -1.62
CA ASP A 63 -12.27 9.88 -0.81
C ASP A 63 -12.72 8.67 -1.66
N GLU A 64 -12.15 8.49 -2.85
CA GLU A 64 -12.48 7.42 -3.79
C GLU A 64 -11.96 6.05 -3.33
N LEU A 65 -10.92 6.05 -2.47
CA LEU A 65 -10.21 4.85 -2.03
C LEU A 65 -10.58 4.48 -0.58
N ARG A 66 -11.53 3.56 -0.44
CA ARG A 66 -11.94 3.04 0.88
C ARG A 66 -10.93 2.04 1.44
N ILE A 67 -10.86 1.94 2.78
CA ILE A 67 -10.04 0.92 3.47
C ILE A 67 -10.43 -0.48 2.96
N SER A 68 -9.46 -1.36 2.83
CA SER A 68 -9.61 -2.73 2.33
C SER A 68 -10.00 -2.85 0.86
N LYS A 69 -10.03 -1.75 0.09
CA LYS A 69 -10.25 -1.80 -1.36
C LYS A 69 -8.94 -1.84 -2.12
N TYR A 70 -8.93 -2.66 -3.17
CA TYR A 70 -7.90 -2.62 -4.19
C TYR A 70 -8.06 -1.38 -5.04
N PHE A 71 -6.96 -0.91 -5.61
CA PHE A 71 -7.00 0.25 -6.48
C PHE A 71 -5.87 0.21 -7.51
N GLU A 72 -6.10 0.96 -8.57
CA GLU A 72 -5.08 1.44 -9.50
C GLU A 72 -5.06 2.95 -9.45
N ALA A 73 -3.87 3.54 -9.40
CA ALA A 73 -3.71 4.99 -9.47
C ALA A 73 -2.47 5.35 -10.25
N GLU A 74 -2.56 6.39 -11.07
CA GLU A 74 -1.44 7.02 -11.73
C GLU A 74 -1.33 8.47 -11.29
N GLY A 75 -0.12 8.90 -10.97
CA GLY A 75 0.09 10.28 -10.61
C GLY A 75 1.51 10.63 -10.21
N ASP A 76 1.65 11.84 -9.72
CA ASP A 76 2.92 12.43 -9.36
C ASP A 76 3.39 11.94 -7.99
N VAL A 77 4.64 11.49 -7.93
CA VAL A 77 5.24 10.87 -6.75
C VAL A 77 6.21 11.82 -6.06
N GLY A 78 6.01 12.01 -4.77
CA GLY A 78 6.98 12.53 -3.80
C GLY A 78 7.30 11.49 -2.74
N TYR A 79 7.70 11.94 -1.56
CA TYR A 79 8.04 11.10 -0.41
C TYR A 79 7.49 11.68 0.88
N ALA A 80 7.21 10.79 1.83
CA ALA A 80 6.90 11.13 3.20
C ALA A 80 7.79 10.31 4.14
N SER A 81 8.01 10.82 5.36
CA SER A 81 8.62 10.03 6.42
C SER A 81 7.55 9.17 7.09
N VAL A 82 7.91 7.98 7.55
CA VAL A 82 7.00 7.04 8.21
C VAL A 82 7.66 6.37 9.40
N LYS A 83 6.91 6.21 10.49
CA LYS A 83 7.26 5.39 11.65
C LYS A 83 6.21 4.29 11.80
N GLY A 84 6.62 3.12 12.30
CA GLY A 84 5.71 1.98 12.47
C GLY A 84 5.69 1.00 11.29
N SER A 85 6.52 1.20 10.25
CA SER A 85 6.53 0.34 9.06
C SER A 85 6.94 -1.10 9.38
N THR A 86 7.97 -1.28 10.20
CA THR A 86 8.47 -2.61 10.58
C THR A 86 7.44 -3.37 11.41
N GLU A 87 6.81 -2.70 12.36
CA GLU A 87 5.75 -3.23 13.21
C GLU A 87 4.54 -3.64 12.37
N LEU A 88 4.15 -2.80 11.41
CA LEU A 88 3.08 -3.10 10.47
C LEU A 88 3.41 -4.33 9.62
N PHE A 89 4.60 -4.40 9.03
CA PHE A 89 4.99 -5.56 8.24
C PHE A 89 5.11 -6.83 9.08
N ASN A 90 5.59 -6.73 10.32
CA ASN A 90 5.62 -7.86 11.24
C ASN A 90 4.21 -8.33 11.60
N ALA A 91 3.25 -7.42 11.78
CA ALA A 91 1.85 -7.78 11.96
C ALA A 91 1.29 -8.48 10.73
N ILE A 92 1.53 -7.94 9.53
CA ILE A 92 1.08 -8.53 8.26
C ILE A 92 1.67 -9.94 8.06
N ARG A 93 2.97 -10.13 8.32
CA ARG A 93 3.67 -11.43 8.21
C ARG A 93 3.04 -12.54 9.05
N LYS A 94 2.44 -12.21 10.19
CA LYS A 94 1.73 -13.21 11.03
C LYS A 94 0.53 -13.85 10.31
N PHE A 95 -0.02 -13.19 9.29
CA PHE A 95 -1.20 -13.65 8.56
C PHE A 95 -0.89 -14.19 7.16
N ILE A 96 0.04 -13.56 6.43
CA ILE A 96 0.36 -13.94 5.05
C ILE A 96 1.68 -14.71 4.91
N GLY A 97 2.29 -15.05 6.04
CA GLY A 97 3.54 -15.80 6.10
C GLY A 97 4.77 -14.94 5.81
N ASN A 98 5.88 -15.62 5.49
CA ASN A 98 7.17 -14.98 5.32
C ASN A 98 7.25 -14.22 3.98
N ILE A 99 6.75 -12.99 3.99
CA ILE A 99 6.81 -12.06 2.86
C ILE A 99 8.08 -11.21 2.87
N LYS A 100 8.61 -10.95 1.67
CA LYS A 100 9.66 -9.94 1.48
C LYS A 100 9.01 -8.55 1.46
N TYR A 101 9.52 -7.64 2.27
CA TYR A 101 9.12 -6.25 2.27
C TYR A 101 10.35 -5.34 2.21
N TYR A 102 10.14 -4.11 1.79
CA TYR A 102 11.13 -3.05 1.83
C TYR A 102 10.73 -2.00 2.87
N VAL A 103 11.66 -1.68 3.77
CA VAL A 103 11.60 -0.53 4.66
C VAL A 103 12.86 0.29 4.39
N SER A 104 12.66 1.55 3.99
CA SER A 104 13.76 2.48 3.75
C SER A 104 14.58 2.70 5.03
N GLN A 105 15.90 2.69 4.91
CA GLN A 105 16.82 3.03 6.01
C GLN A 105 16.61 4.45 6.55
N TRP A 106 16.04 5.34 5.71
CA TRP A 106 15.72 6.72 6.05
C TRP A 106 14.30 6.89 6.58
N ASN A 107 13.58 5.78 6.83
CA ASN A 107 12.19 5.80 7.25
C ASN A 107 11.31 6.62 6.29
N THR A 108 11.54 6.46 4.99
CA THR A 108 10.78 7.13 3.93
C THR A 108 9.90 6.16 3.17
N ILE A 109 8.73 6.63 2.76
CA ILE A 109 7.84 5.95 1.81
C ILE A 109 7.54 6.89 0.66
N PRO A 110 7.36 6.35 -0.56
CA PRO A 110 6.82 7.12 -1.66
C PRO A 110 5.38 7.58 -1.35
N ALA A 111 5.03 8.74 -1.88
CA ALA A 111 3.73 9.38 -1.69
C ALA A 111 3.17 9.83 -3.04
N LEU A 112 2.01 9.32 -3.43
CA LEU A 112 1.29 9.78 -4.61
C LEU A 112 0.48 11.02 -4.22
N ILE A 113 0.99 12.20 -4.61
CA ILE A 113 0.55 13.51 -4.09
C ILE A 113 -0.49 14.21 -4.97
N SER A 114 -0.59 13.81 -6.23
CA SER A 114 -1.60 14.28 -7.18
C SER A 114 -1.93 13.19 -8.18
N TYR A 115 -3.21 12.91 -8.39
CA TYR A 115 -3.65 11.94 -9.40
C TYR A 115 -3.74 12.55 -10.78
N VAL A 116 -3.42 11.73 -11.77
CA VAL A 116 -3.91 11.86 -13.14
C VAL A 116 -5.10 10.92 -13.34
N GLU A 117 -5.02 9.71 -12.76
CA GLU A 117 -6.07 8.69 -12.83
C GLU A 117 -6.15 7.96 -11.49
N CYS A 118 -7.35 7.67 -10.99
CA CYS A 118 -7.57 6.86 -9.81
C CYS A 118 -8.81 5.98 -10.01
N LYS A 119 -8.70 4.69 -9.67
CA LYS A 119 -9.80 3.74 -9.80
C LYS A 119 -9.79 2.75 -8.65
N SER A 120 -10.90 2.71 -7.90
CA SER A 120 -11.19 1.61 -6.97
C SER A 120 -11.55 0.35 -7.75
N LEU A 121 -11.02 -0.80 -7.32
CA LEU A 121 -11.20 -2.09 -7.97
C LEU A 121 -11.85 -3.09 -7.02
N THR A 122 -12.77 -3.90 -7.56
CA THR A 122 -13.18 -5.16 -6.95
C THR A 122 -12.03 -6.17 -6.98
N LYS A 123 -12.17 -7.27 -6.23
CA LYS A 123 -11.18 -8.35 -6.22
C LYS A 123 -10.99 -8.94 -7.63
N ASP A 124 -12.07 -9.20 -8.34
CA ASP A 124 -12.00 -9.81 -9.68
C ASP A 124 -11.39 -8.85 -10.71
N GLU A 125 -11.74 -7.57 -10.64
CA GLU A 125 -11.10 -6.54 -11.47
C GLU A 125 -9.60 -6.44 -11.16
N PHE A 126 -9.21 -6.49 -9.89
CA PHE A 126 -7.80 -6.48 -9.50
C PHE A 126 -7.05 -7.71 -10.05
N LEU A 127 -7.64 -8.91 -9.94
CA LEU A 127 -7.05 -10.14 -10.48
C LEU A 127 -6.91 -10.10 -12.01
N ARG A 128 -7.91 -9.57 -12.72
CA ARG A 128 -7.81 -9.32 -14.16
C ARG A 128 -6.75 -8.27 -14.48
N ARG A 129 -6.61 -7.24 -13.66
CA ARG A 129 -5.66 -6.16 -13.88
C ARG A 129 -4.21 -6.63 -13.73
N ILE A 130 -3.91 -7.43 -12.71
CA ILE A 130 -2.55 -7.92 -12.48
C ILE A 130 -2.13 -8.99 -13.49
N SER A 131 -3.07 -9.71 -14.13
CA SER A 131 -2.76 -10.73 -15.14
C SER A 131 -2.17 -10.15 -16.42
N MET A 132 -2.35 -8.86 -16.67
CA MET A 132 -1.75 -8.13 -17.79
C MET A 132 -0.22 -8.03 -17.69
N LYS A 133 0.36 -8.01 -16.49
CA LYS A 133 1.82 -7.99 -16.24
C LYS A 133 2.58 -6.85 -16.95
N ASP A 134 1.88 -5.78 -17.28
CA ASP A 134 2.34 -4.64 -18.08
C ASP A 134 3.27 -3.69 -17.30
N ASN A 135 3.15 -3.64 -15.98
CA ASN A 135 4.02 -2.82 -15.11
C ASN A 135 4.58 -3.61 -13.91
N ARG A 136 5.57 -3.05 -13.21
CA ARG A 136 6.25 -3.73 -12.10
C ARG A 136 5.33 -4.08 -10.92
N PHE A 137 4.24 -3.34 -10.71
CA PHE A 137 3.27 -3.62 -9.65
C PHE A 137 2.34 -4.76 -10.05
N SER A 138 1.83 -4.76 -11.27
CA SER A 138 1.03 -5.86 -11.82
C SER A 138 1.82 -7.18 -11.79
N ARG A 139 3.11 -7.15 -12.17
CA ARG A 139 4.02 -8.30 -12.08
C ARG A 139 4.30 -8.72 -10.65
N GLY A 140 4.57 -7.79 -9.75
CA GLY A 140 4.81 -8.07 -8.34
C GLY A 140 3.63 -8.79 -7.67
N TRP A 141 2.41 -8.25 -7.85
CA TRP A 141 1.19 -8.88 -7.36
C TRP A 141 0.89 -10.22 -8.02
N PHE A 142 1.08 -10.33 -9.34
CA PHE A 142 0.91 -11.60 -10.05
C PHE A 142 1.87 -12.68 -9.52
N ASN A 143 3.16 -12.35 -9.36
CA ASN A 143 4.17 -13.25 -8.83
C ASN A 143 3.85 -13.68 -7.39
N PHE A 144 3.31 -12.76 -6.58
CA PHE A 144 2.87 -13.06 -5.22
C PHE A 144 1.72 -14.06 -5.19
N PHE A 145 0.62 -13.79 -5.90
CA PHE A 145 -0.54 -14.69 -5.90
C PHE A 145 -0.29 -16.02 -6.61
N SER A 146 0.57 -16.04 -7.64
CA SER A 146 0.96 -17.28 -8.29
C SER A 146 1.71 -18.22 -7.33
N LYS A 147 2.47 -17.66 -6.39
CA LYS A 147 3.25 -18.46 -5.43
C LYS A 147 2.44 -18.88 -4.19
N TYR A 148 1.63 -17.98 -3.64
CA TYR A 148 1.00 -18.18 -2.33
C TYR A 148 -0.52 -18.35 -2.40
N GLY A 149 -1.10 -18.30 -3.60
CA GLY A 149 -2.54 -18.23 -3.77
C GLY A 149 -3.09 -16.82 -3.51
N VAL A 150 -4.35 -16.62 -3.88
CA VAL A 150 -5.03 -15.33 -3.68
C VAL A 150 -5.39 -15.18 -2.21
N ILE A 151 -4.89 -14.11 -1.59
CA ILE A 151 -5.15 -13.79 -0.18
C ILE A 151 -6.33 -12.82 -0.06
N ASP A 152 -7.20 -13.08 0.91
CA ASP A 152 -8.24 -12.15 1.32
C ASP A 152 -7.67 -11.06 2.22
N PHE A 153 -7.19 -9.99 1.59
CA PHE A 153 -6.66 -8.86 2.32
C PHE A 153 -7.74 -8.05 3.06
N ALA A 154 -9.02 -8.13 2.64
CA ALA A 154 -10.07 -7.42 3.35
C ALA A 154 -10.27 -8.02 4.75
N ASN A 155 -10.32 -9.35 4.84
CA ASN A 155 -10.34 -10.07 6.12
C ASN A 155 -9.05 -9.85 6.93
N LEU A 156 -7.89 -9.78 6.28
CA LEU A 156 -6.64 -9.42 6.96
C LEU A 156 -6.71 -8.04 7.62
N MET A 157 -7.28 -7.06 6.91
CA MET A 157 -7.44 -5.71 7.43
C MET A 157 -8.47 -5.60 8.55
N GLU A 158 -9.45 -6.50 8.61
CA GLU A 158 -10.30 -6.61 9.80
C GLU A 158 -9.51 -7.08 11.03
N LYS A 159 -8.50 -7.94 10.85
CA LYS A 159 -7.69 -8.51 11.94
C LYS A 159 -6.56 -7.58 12.42
N ILE A 160 -6.07 -6.70 11.54
CA ILE A 160 -5.02 -5.72 11.84
C ILE A 160 -5.65 -4.33 11.86
N ARG A 161 -5.85 -3.77 13.06
CA ARG A 161 -6.35 -2.39 13.18
C ARG A 161 -5.19 -1.42 13.02
N ILE A 162 -5.12 -0.74 11.89
CA ILE A 162 -4.11 0.29 11.65
C ILE A 162 -4.63 1.64 12.13
N ASN A 163 -3.95 2.20 13.11
CA ASN A 163 -4.18 3.55 13.59
C ASN A 163 -3.20 4.50 12.88
N LEU A 164 -3.65 5.08 11.77
CA LEU A 164 -2.87 6.00 10.96
C LEU A 164 -2.98 7.43 11.51
N ARG A 165 -1.83 8.03 11.81
CA ARG A 165 -1.70 9.46 12.11
C ARG A 165 -0.88 10.12 11.01
N VAL A 166 -1.33 11.27 10.52
CA VAL A 166 -0.54 12.08 9.59
C VAL A 166 -0.27 13.44 10.22
N VAL A 167 0.99 13.84 10.19
CA VAL A 167 1.46 15.15 10.67
C VAL A 167 2.08 15.90 9.50
N VAL A 168 1.53 17.07 9.19
CA VAL A 168 2.08 17.97 8.17
C VAL A 168 2.87 19.06 8.90
N ILE A 169 4.15 19.20 8.55
CA ILE A 169 5.11 20.13 9.15
C ILE A 169 5.69 21.03 8.07
#